data_AF-A0A4R2RP60-F1
#
_entry.id   AF-A0A4R2RP60-F1
#
_cell.length_a   1.000
_cell.length_b   1.000
_cell.length_c   1.000
_cell.angle_alpha   90.00
_cell.angle_beta   90.00
_cell.angle_gamma   90.00
#
_symmetry.space_group_name_H-M   'P 1'
#
loop_
_entity.id
_entity.type
_entity.pdbx_description
1 polymer ?
#
loop_
_entity_poly.entity_id
_entity_poly.type
_entity_poly.pdbx_seq_one_letter_code
_entity_poly.pdbx_strand_id
1 'polypeptide(L)'
;MNARECLELASQNQISPERLYDFFTQNVPRLTVVYQNSEAGRKPLLAKSNHPNGKSVIAFTDVDVARYVRATNPEYLVIQEEPALPFLLKAFRSDAEGILFNPGLPSRLYIDKGRLMALISAYAVHRLSHSTGAWLPSRGNELLLAPYEPGKFTVVIYVTEKDARHVSAQQGGEVRLAPWEDIFARVEKLGAPAPLFHSGLPEQMLLTQNQVVAIQQGPKSGFVEPEMIQHPFIAVSNPIVEQYEDAGLAQEVKPDESVSPFEEVATTTTADVNMPQNSKEEIDLNPARNMVPDENRVEEPSVEVAQAEAIVKDKEPKEPLTAENHSSLNEMDVTPLASIPEPTPTPNPAKEHIVPGNLSIPPELKAQLEQLERATMSGQGVANGWEVCRLLADSRRIWVITDHNGNMVILAGQDQSPIVDFFTSDAHAEQLIQEAKKQNSSLPDMMPRLVSTKKLFRALASRQPVVWINRGTPVAWTSVMGDTIPYILQLMAQNERNQN
;
A
#
# COMPACT_ATOMS: atom_id res chain seq x y z
N MET A 1 29.33 -15.16 -2.25
CA MET A 1 28.32 -14.77 -3.24
C MET A 1 28.13 -13.27 -3.20
N ASN A 2 28.31 -12.57 -4.32
CA ASN A 2 27.99 -11.13 -4.43
C ASN A 2 26.55 -10.92 -4.98
N ALA A 3 26.06 -9.68 -5.00
CA ALA A 3 24.69 -9.38 -5.44
C ALA A 3 24.42 -9.67 -6.93
N ARG A 4 25.42 -9.51 -7.81
CA ARG A 4 25.29 -9.81 -9.24
C ARG A 4 25.21 -11.33 -9.46
N GLU A 5 26.09 -12.08 -8.81
CA GLU A 5 26.12 -13.55 -8.80
C GLU A 5 24.81 -14.15 -8.25
N CYS A 6 24.28 -13.59 -7.15
CA CYS A 6 22.99 -14.00 -6.59
C CYS A 6 21.83 -13.77 -7.58
N LEU A 7 21.80 -12.61 -8.25
CA LEU A 7 20.80 -12.30 -9.27
C LEU A 7 20.90 -13.19 -10.52
N GLU A 8 22.11 -13.58 -10.93
CA GLU A 8 22.34 -14.48 -12.05
C GLU A 8 21.87 -15.91 -11.73
N LEU A 9 22.22 -16.43 -10.55
CA LEU A 9 21.71 -17.72 -10.09
C LEU A 9 20.18 -17.70 -9.92
N ALA A 10 19.60 -16.57 -9.49
CA ALA A 10 18.15 -16.39 -9.42
C ALA A 10 17.48 -16.29 -10.81
N SER A 11 18.10 -15.63 -11.79
CA SER A 11 17.57 -15.55 -13.17
C SER A 11 17.58 -16.92 -13.87
N GLN A 12 18.51 -17.79 -13.47
CA GLN A 12 18.60 -19.20 -13.88
C GLN A 12 17.74 -20.15 -13.01
N ASN A 13 16.91 -19.64 -12.09
CA ASN A 13 16.07 -20.39 -11.14
C ASN A 13 16.84 -21.34 -10.19
N GLN A 14 18.13 -21.13 -9.97
CA GLN A 14 18.96 -21.91 -9.02
C GLN A 14 18.80 -21.44 -7.57
N ILE A 15 18.27 -20.22 -7.36
CA ILE A 15 17.95 -19.65 -6.05
C ILE A 15 16.44 -19.39 -5.98
N SER A 16 15.78 -19.84 -4.90
CA SER A 16 14.36 -19.59 -4.68
C SER A 16 14.10 -18.12 -4.33
N PRO A 17 12.88 -17.58 -4.57
CA PRO A 17 12.57 -16.19 -4.26
C PRO A 17 12.85 -15.82 -2.81
N GLU A 18 12.57 -16.70 -1.86
CA GLU A 18 12.78 -16.49 -0.42
C GLU A 18 14.27 -16.30 -0.11
N ARG A 19 15.13 -17.20 -0.64
CA ARG A 19 16.59 -17.10 -0.48
C ARG A 19 17.17 -15.85 -1.14
N LEU A 20 16.61 -15.44 -2.28
CA LEU A 20 16.99 -14.18 -2.93
C LEU A 20 16.64 -12.98 -2.05
N TYR A 21 15.45 -12.98 -1.44
CA TYR A 21 14.99 -11.88 -0.58
C TYR A 21 15.81 -11.82 0.71
N ASP A 22 16.05 -12.95 1.37
CA ASP A 22 16.93 -13.04 2.55
C ASP A 22 18.33 -12.48 2.24
N PHE A 23 18.93 -12.89 1.11
CA PHE A 23 20.21 -12.35 0.66
C PHE A 23 20.16 -10.84 0.45
N PHE A 24 19.13 -10.35 -0.25
CA PHE A 24 18.96 -8.92 -0.54
C PHE A 24 18.86 -8.07 0.72
N THR A 25 18.04 -8.48 1.69
CA THR A 25 17.84 -7.71 2.93
C THR A 25 19.12 -7.51 3.75
N GLN A 26 20.02 -8.48 3.71
CA GLN A 26 21.28 -8.48 4.45
C GLN A 26 22.43 -7.84 3.67
N ASN A 27 22.50 -8.05 2.35
CA ASN A 27 23.68 -7.73 1.52
C ASN A 27 23.46 -6.57 0.53
N VAL A 28 22.22 -6.12 0.31
CA VAL A 28 21.87 -5.08 -0.66
C VAL A 28 21.06 -3.93 0.01
N PRO A 29 21.57 -3.29 1.09
CA PRO A 29 20.84 -2.26 1.81
C PRO A 29 20.58 -0.99 0.97
N ARG A 30 21.35 -0.81 -0.12
CA ARG A 30 21.25 0.27 -1.10
C ARG A 30 20.90 -0.31 -2.47
N LEU A 31 20.06 0.37 -3.23
CA LEU A 31 19.83 0.11 -4.64
C LEU A 31 20.30 1.31 -5.46
N THR A 32 21.04 1.04 -6.52
CA THR A 32 21.54 2.06 -7.43
C THR A 32 20.52 2.31 -8.52
N VAL A 33 20.21 3.59 -8.79
CA VAL A 33 19.18 4.00 -9.73
C VAL A 33 19.76 5.09 -10.64
N VAL A 34 19.58 4.93 -11.95
CA VAL A 34 19.90 6.01 -12.90
C VAL A 34 18.65 6.85 -13.09
N TYR A 35 18.78 8.13 -12.80
CA TYR A 35 17.74 9.14 -12.91
C TYR A 35 18.02 10.08 -14.06
N GLN A 36 16.99 10.40 -14.83
CA GLN A 36 16.99 11.52 -15.77
C GLN A 36 16.47 12.77 -15.06
N ASN A 37 17.25 13.85 -15.09
CA ASN A 37 16.83 15.17 -14.68
C ASN A 37 16.10 15.85 -15.85
N SER A 38 14.98 16.51 -15.57
CA SER A 38 14.19 17.29 -16.53
C SER A 38 13.55 18.49 -15.84
N GLU A 39 13.02 19.45 -16.61
CA GLU A 39 12.25 20.59 -16.07
C GLU A 39 11.05 20.12 -15.23
N ALA A 40 10.44 19.00 -15.61
CA ALA A 40 9.34 18.35 -14.86
C ALA A 40 9.82 17.49 -13.67
N GLY A 41 11.05 17.70 -13.20
CA GLY A 41 11.67 16.98 -12.09
C GLY A 41 12.50 15.77 -12.51
N ARG A 42 12.92 15.00 -11.50
CA ARG A 42 13.80 13.83 -11.62
C ARG A 42 12.98 12.55 -11.75
N LYS A 43 13.23 11.71 -12.77
CA LYS A 43 12.51 10.44 -13.03
C LYS A 43 13.47 9.27 -13.27
N PRO A 44 13.21 8.08 -12.72
CA PRO A 44 14.09 6.93 -12.93
C PRO A 44 14.01 6.47 -14.38
N LEU A 45 15.09 5.88 -14.91
CA LEU A 45 15.03 5.25 -16.22
C LEU A 45 14.06 4.06 -16.22
N LEU A 46 13.32 3.92 -17.31
CA LEU A 46 12.30 2.88 -17.48
C LEU A 46 12.65 1.99 -18.66
N ALA A 47 12.61 0.68 -18.45
CA ALA A 47 12.66 -0.31 -19.54
C ALA A 47 11.26 -0.45 -20.16
N LYS A 48 11.21 -0.73 -21.47
CA LYS A 48 9.98 -1.28 -22.08
C LYS A 48 9.78 -2.70 -21.54
N SER A 49 8.56 -3.04 -21.14
CA SER A 49 8.23 -4.44 -20.83
C SER A 49 7.84 -5.20 -22.11
N ASN A 50 7.49 -6.48 -21.96
CA ASN A 50 7.00 -7.30 -23.07
C ASN A 50 5.55 -6.94 -23.49
N HIS A 51 4.85 -6.10 -22.71
CA HIS A 51 3.48 -5.67 -23.02
C HIS A 51 3.48 -4.33 -23.79
N PRO A 52 2.54 -4.12 -24.73
CA PRO A 52 2.40 -2.85 -25.43
C PRO A 52 2.11 -1.71 -24.43
N ASN A 53 2.98 -0.70 -24.42
CA ASN A 53 3.01 0.43 -23.48
C ASN A 53 3.42 0.10 -22.02
N GLY A 54 3.69 -1.16 -21.71
CA GLY A 54 4.18 -1.57 -20.39
C GLY A 54 5.61 -1.08 -20.12
N LYS A 55 5.89 -0.76 -18.85
CA LYS A 55 7.17 -0.20 -18.42
C LYS A 55 7.60 -0.80 -17.07
N SER A 56 8.90 -1.01 -16.90
CA SER A 56 9.50 -1.45 -15.64
C SER A 56 10.51 -0.42 -15.16
N VAL A 57 10.59 -0.17 -13.85
CA VAL A 57 11.65 0.69 -13.29
C VAL A 57 12.98 -0.03 -13.43
N ILE A 58 14.02 0.66 -13.89
CA ILE A 58 15.38 0.11 -13.93
C ILE A 58 16.06 0.38 -12.59
N ALA A 59 16.65 -0.67 -12.00
CA ALA A 59 17.50 -0.58 -10.82
C ALA A 59 18.77 -1.43 -11.01
N PHE A 60 19.78 -1.14 -10.20
CA PHE A 60 21.08 -1.78 -10.25
C PHE A 60 21.53 -2.17 -8.84
N THR A 61 22.31 -3.25 -8.74
CA THR A 61 22.90 -3.70 -7.46
C THR A 61 23.97 -2.75 -6.94
N ASP A 62 24.61 -1.99 -7.83
CA ASP A 62 25.79 -1.18 -7.54
C ASP A 62 26.04 -0.11 -8.62
N VAL A 63 26.90 0.86 -8.30
CA VAL A 63 27.25 2.01 -9.14
C VAL A 63 27.95 1.61 -10.44
N ASP A 64 28.79 0.58 -10.41
CA ASP A 64 29.58 0.20 -11.59
C ASP A 64 28.70 -0.44 -12.67
N VAL A 65 27.70 -1.25 -12.32
CA VAL A 65 26.72 -1.73 -13.31
C VAL A 65 25.95 -0.57 -13.93
N ALA A 66 25.51 0.40 -13.11
CA ALA A 66 24.74 1.55 -13.59
C ALA A 66 25.50 2.41 -14.62
N ARG A 67 26.84 2.41 -14.59
CA ARG A 67 27.69 3.13 -15.56
C ARG A 67 27.77 2.48 -16.95
N TYR A 68 27.30 1.23 -17.12
CA TYR A 68 27.21 0.60 -18.45
C TYR A 68 25.95 1.02 -19.24
N VAL A 69 25.04 1.78 -18.63
CA VAL A 69 23.90 2.37 -19.33
C VAL A 69 24.39 3.25 -20.49
N ARG A 70 23.93 2.95 -21.71
CA ARG A 70 24.19 3.78 -22.88
C ARG A 70 23.03 4.74 -23.07
N ALA A 71 23.32 6.03 -23.09
CA ALA A 71 22.33 7.10 -23.24
C ALA A 71 22.81 8.13 -24.27
N THR A 72 21.87 8.67 -25.05
CA THR A 72 22.16 9.68 -26.08
C THR A 72 22.62 11.00 -25.48
N ASN A 73 22.01 11.40 -24.35
CA ASN A 73 22.26 12.67 -23.67
C ASN A 73 22.66 12.38 -22.20
N PRO A 74 23.88 11.85 -21.95
CA PRO A 74 24.34 11.43 -20.62
C PRO A 74 24.41 12.57 -19.60
N GLU A 75 24.55 13.82 -20.05
CA GLU A 75 24.64 15.02 -19.22
C GLU A 75 23.36 15.33 -18.42
N TYR A 76 22.20 14.80 -18.84
CA TYR A 76 20.96 14.89 -18.08
C TYR A 76 20.78 13.74 -17.07
N LEU A 77 21.70 12.78 -17.05
CA LEU A 77 21.61 11.62 -16.16
C LEU A 77 22.41 11.83 -14.87
N VAL A 78 21.94 11.18 -13.81
CA VAL A 78 22.61 11.12 -12.51
C VAL A 78 22.43 9.72 -11.92
N ILE A 79 23.48 9.19 -11.30
CA ILE A 79 23.40 7.91 -10.58
C ILE A 79 23.10 8.24 -9.11
N GLN A 80 22.15 7.53 -8.51
CA GLN A 80 21.78 7.73 -7.12
C GLN A 80 21.67 6.37 -6.41
N GLU A 81 22.40 6.21 -5.32
CA GLU A 81 22.20 5.11 -4.39
C GLU A 81 21.08 5.50 -3.42
N GLU A 82 19.97 4.77 -3.45
CA GLU A 82 18.86 4.94 -2.52
C GLU A 82 18.79 3.78 -1.52
N PRO A 83 18.33 4.02 -0.28
CA PRO A 83 17.96 2.95 0.65
C PRO A 83 16.92 2.03 0.02
N ALA A 84 17.18 0.73 0.06
CA ALA A 84 16.41 -0.25 -0.72
C ALA A 84 14.91 -0.17 -0.42
N LEU A 85 14.50 -0.25 0.85
CA LEU A 85 13.07 -0.25 1.24
C LEU A 85 12.32 1.02 0.76
N PRO A 86 12.75 2.26 1.07
CA PRO A 86 12.16 3.47 0.50
C PRO A 86 12.08 3.48 -1.03
N PHE A 87 13.11 2.99 -1.75
CA PHE A 87 13.08 2.92 -3.21
C PHE A 87 12.08 1.88 -3.72
N LEU A 88 12.05 0.67 -3.16
CA LEU A 88 11.10 -0.38 -3.53
C LEU A 88 9.65 0.09 -3.33
N LEU A 89 9.37 0.82 -2.25
CA LEU A 89 8.07 1.45 -2.00
C LEU A 89 7.73 2.53 -3.05
N LYS A 90 8.68 3.38 -3.46
CA LYS A 90 8.49 4.34 -4.57
C LYS A 90 8.18 3.61 -5.89
N ALA A 91 8.93 2.56 -6.20
CA ALA A 91 8.76 1.77 -7.42
C ALA A 91 7.40 1.06 -7.45
N PHE A 92 6.96 0.48 -6.32
CA PHE A 92 5.66 -0.16 -6.20
C PHE A 92 4.49 0.82 -6.37
N ARG A 93 4.57 2.02 -5.80
CA ARG A 93 3.57 3.09 -5.98
C ARG A 93 3.49 3.64 -7.42
N SER A 94 4.47 3.34 -8.28
CA SER A 94 4.49 3.86 -9.65
C SER A 94 3.57 3.08 -10.61
N ASP A 95 3.33 3.68 -11.78
CA ASP A 95 2.63 3.03 -12.91
C ASP A 95 3.40 1.85 -13.53
N ALA A 96 4.64 1.58 -13.09
CA ALA A 96 5.45 0.49 -13.61
C ALA A 96 4.91 -0.88 -13.18
N GLU A 97 5.13 -1.88 -14.03
CA GLU A 97 4.68 -3.27 -13.84
C GLU A 97 5.56 -4.04 -12.84
N GLY A 98 6.75 -3.50 -12.55
CA GLY A 98 7.75 -4.09 -11.66
C GLY A 98 9.11 -3.42 -11.80
N ILE A 99 10.15 -4.07 -11.28
CA ILE A 99 11.55 -3.64 -11.35
C ILE A 99 12.36 -4.60 -12.22
N LEU A 100 13.19 -4.05 -13.10
CA LEU A 100 14.20 -4.77 -13.87
C LEU A 100 15.58 -4.45 -13.29
N PHE A 101 16.19 -5.43 -12.64
CA PHE A 101 17.54 -5.36 -12.11
C PHE A 101 18.59 -5.65 -13.19
N ASN A 102 19.70 -4.91 -13.15
CA ASN A 102 20.89 -5.10 -13.98
C ASN A 102 20.60 -5.41 -15.48
N PRO A 103 19.77 -4.60 -16.17
CA PRO A 103 19.47 -4.82 -17.59
C PRO A 103 20.74 -4.82 -18.45
N GLY A 104 20.86 -5.83 -19.31
CA GLY A 104 22.00 -6.00 -20.21
C GLY A 104 23.16 -6.84 -19.66
N LEU A 105 23.07 -7.32 -18.41
CA LEU A 105 24.02 -8.27 -17.82
C LEU A 105 23.42 -9.69 -17.67
N PRO A 106 24.24 -10.73 -17.44
CA PRO A 106 23.77 -12.07 -17.03
C PRO A 106 22.94 -12.05 -15.74
N SER A 107 23.28 -11.15 -14.81
CA SER A 107 22.53 -10.85 -13.58
C SER A 107 21.20 -10.10 -13.80
N ARG A 108 20.65 -10.11 -15.01
CA ARG A 108 19.35 -9.50 -15.32
C ARG A 108 18.23 -10.30 -14.66
N LEU A 109 17.45 -9.65 -13.79
CA LEU A 109 16.25 -10.24 -13.20
C LEU A 109 15.07 -9.25 -13.23
N TYR A 110 13.90 -9.75 -13.61
CA TYR A 110 12.64 -8.99 -13.50
C TYR A 110 11.84 -9.45 -12.29
N ILE A 111 11.34 -8.50 -11.51
CA ILE A 111 10.48 -8.70 -10.34
C ILE A 111 9.18 -7.90 -10.57
N ASP A 112 8.08 -8.61 -10.79
CA ASP A 112 6.73 -8.04 -10.91
C ASP A 112 6.22 -7.45 -9.57
N LYS A 113 5.11 -6.70 -9.60
CA LYS A 113 4.50 -6.12 -8.38
C LYS A 113 4.22 -7.13 -7.25
N GLY A 114 3.80 -8.36 -7.55
CA GLY A 114 3.51 -9.37 -6.52
C GLY A 114 4.78 -9.83 -5.79
N ARG A 115 5.82 -10.15 -6.56
CA ARG A 115 7.15 -10.49 -6.02
C ARG A 115 7.83 -9.29 -5.34
N LEU A 116 7.57 -8.07 -5.83
CA LEU A 116 8.05 -6.82 -5.23
C LEU A 116 7.46 -6.60 -3.83
N MET A 117 6.18 -6.93 -3.58
CA MET A 117 5.61 -6.89 -2.23
C MET A 117 6.26 -7.88 -1.28
N ALA A 118 6.57 -9.10 -1.75
CA ALA A 118 7.29 -10.07 -0.93
C ALA A 118 8.70 -9.56 -0.55
N LEU A 119 9.42 -8.94 -1.49
CA LEU A 119 10.71 -8.30 -1.23
C LEU A 119 10.60 -7.10 -0.26
N ILE A 120 9.59 -6.23 -0.44
CA ILE A 120 9.29 -5.12 0.50
C ILE A 120 9.02 -5.66 1.90
N SER A 121 8.24 -6.73 2.01
CA SER A 121 7.95 -7.41 3.28
C SER A 121 9.21 -7.96 3.95
N ALA A 122 10.11 -8.59 3.18
CA ALA A 122 11.38 -9.06 3.69
C ALA A 122 12.24 -7.91 4.24
N TYR A 123 12.40 -6.80 3.51
CA TYR A 123 13.15 -5.63 4.00
C TYR A 123 12.50 -4.98 5.22
N ALA A 124 11.16 -4.92 5.27
CA ALA A 124 10.43 -4.42 6.43
C ALA A 124 10.68 -5.31 7.66
N VAL A 125 10.55 -6.63 7.53
CA VAL A 125 10.78 -7.60 8.61
C VAL A 125 12.23 -7.54 9.09
N HIS A 126 13.21 -7.45 8.17
CA HIS A 126 14.61 -7.26 8.51
C HIS A 126 14.86 -5.96 9.29
N ARG A 127 14.21 -4.86 8.93
CA ARG A 127 14.31 -3.60 9.69
C ARG A 127 13.61 -3.67 11.05
N LEU A 128 12.45 -4.32 11.13
CA LEU A 128 11.68 -4.50 12.37
C LEU A 128 12.39 -5.43 13.37
N SER A 129 13.09 -6.46 12.89
CA SER A 129 13.86 -7.39 13.74
C SER A 129 15.08 -6.74 14.40
N HIS A 130 15.60 -5.66 13.81
CA HIS A 130 16.67 -4.81 14.33
C HIS A 130 16.15 -3.54 15.03
N SER A 131 14.84 -3.46 15.31
CA SER A 131 14.19 -2.37 16.05
C SER A 131 13.75 -2.85 17.43
N THR A 132 13.79 -1.95 18.43
CA THR A 132 13.28 -2.22 19.79
C THR A 132 11.76 -2.34 19.85
N GLY A 133 11.06 -1.85 18.83
CA GLY A 133 9.62 -1.84 18.73
C GLY A 133 9.11 -1.45 17.34
N ALA A 134 7.82 -1.13 17.24
CA ALA A 134 7.23 -0.57 16.03
C ALA A 134 6.42 0.70 16.31
N TRP A 135 6.27 1.53 15.29
CA TRP A 135 5.46 2.74 15.36
C TRP A 135 3.99 2.39 15.22
N LEU A 136 3.16 2.91 16.14
CA LEU A 136 1.74 2.63 16.22
C LEU A 136 0.94 3.96 16.27
N PRO A 137 -0.17 4.06 15.51
CA PRO A 137 -1.23 5.03 15.77
C PRO A 137 -1.96 4.71 17.09
N SER A 138 -2.22 5.74 17.89
CA SER A 138 -2.89 5.65 19.18
C SER A 138 -3.80 6.85 19.44
N ARG A 139 -4.78 6.71 20.33
CA ARG A 139 -5.65 7.81 20.78
C ARG A 139 -5.57 7.88 22.31
N GLY A 140 -4.72 8.76 22.81
CA GLY A 140 -4.29 8.72 24.20
C GLY A 140 -3.61 7.37 24.51
N ASN A 141 -4.04 6.70 25.57
CA ASN A 141 -3.45 5.41 25.97
C ASN A 141 -3.93 4.22 25.12
N GLU A 142 -4.97 4.38 24.29
CA GLU A 142 -5.52 3.29 23.48
C GLU A 142 -4.80 3.13 22.14
N LEU A 143 -4.51 1.87 21.77
CA LEU A 143 -3.96 1.53 20.46
C LEU A 143 -5.07 1.44 19.42
N LEU A 144 -4.86 2.09 18.27
CA LEU A 144 -5.76 1.91 17.13
C LEU A 144 -5.54 0.51 16.53
N LEU A 145 -6.64 -0.21 16.37
CA LEU A 145 -6.67 -1.55 15.78
C LEU A 145 -7.24 -1.46 14.36
N ALA A 146 -6.80 -2.32 13.46
CA ALA A 146 -7.45 -2.52 12.18
C ALA A 146 -8.12 -3.91 12.11
N PRO A 147 -9.23 -4.04 11.37
CA PRO A 147 -9.73 -5.36 11.02
C PRO A 147 -8.70 -6.12 10.17
N TYR A 148 -8.67 -7.43 10.26
CA TYR A 148 -7.90 -8.30 9.35
C TYR A 148 -8.76 -9.43 8.74
N GLU A 149 -9.88 -9.75 9.40
CA GLU A 149 -10.97 -10.59 8.90
C GLU A 149 -12.30 -9.97 9.38
N PRO A 150 -13.46 -10.32 8.79
CA PRO A 150 -14.74 -9.81 9.22
C PRO A 150 -14.99 -10.01 10.73
N GLY A 151 -15.10 -8.91 11.47
CA GLY A 151 -15.29 -8.91 12.93
C GLY A 151 -14.04 -9.22 13.77
N LYS A 152 -12.87 -9.45 13.17
CA LYS A 152 -11.61 -9.69 13.89
C LYS A 152 -10.61 -8.56 13.68
N PHE A 153 -9.97 -8.13 14.76
CA PHE A 153 -9.09 -6.96 14.80
C PHE A 153 -7.70 -7.32 15.33
N THR A 154 -6.67 -6.63 14.84
CA THR A 154 -5.28 -6.77 15.32
C THR A 154 -4.58 -5.41 15.37
N VAL A 155 -3.37 -5.38 15.93
CA VAL A 155 -2.52 -4.19 16.02
C VAL A 155 -1.91 -3.89 14.65
N VAL A 156 -1.97 -2.64 14.19
CA VAL A 156 -1.25 -2.20 12.98
C VAL A 156 0.11 -1.63 13.36
N ILE A 157 1.16 -2.15 12.73
CA ILE A 157 2.56 -1.77 12.95
C ILE A 157 3.15 -1.08 11.72
N TYR A 158 3.99 -0.06 11.97
CA TYR A 158 4.64 0.74 10.93
C TYR A 158 6.16 0.71 11.16
N VAL A 159 6.90 0.63 10.04
CA VAL A 159 8.37 0.62 10.03
C VAL A 159 8.96 2.00 10.32
N THR A 160 8.28 3.07 9.91
CA THR A 160 8.74 4.45 10.14
C THR A 160 7.67 5.27 10.88
N GLU A 161 8.13 6.21 11.70
CA GLU A 161 7.26 7.19 12.35
C GLU A 161 6.49 8.03 11.32
N LYS A 162 7.13 8.35 10.20
CA LYS A 162 6.53 9.15 9.12
C LYS A 162 5.28 8.50 8.55
N ASP A 163 5.33 7.19 8.29
CA ASP A 163 4.18 6.46 7.73
C ASP A 163 3.05 6.35 8.77
N ALA A 164 3.39 6.11 10.05
CA ALA A 164 2.41 6.12 11.14
C ALA A 164 1.76 7.51 11.32
N ARG A 165 2.53 8.59 11.23
CA ARG A 165 2.05 9.98 11.35
C ARG A 165 1.11 10.35 10.21
N HIS A 166 1.41 9.90 8.99
CA HIS A 166 0.55 10.15 7.83
C HIS A 166 -0.86 9.56 8.01
N VAL A 167 -0.97 8.32 8.48
CA VAL A 167 -2.28 7.68 8.74
C VAL A 167 -2.96 8.28 9.97
N SER A 168 -2.20 8.57 11.04
CA SER A 168 -2.76 9.15 12.28
C SER A 168 -3.35 10.54 12.05
N ALA A 169 -2.77 11.34 11.14
CA ALA A 169 -3.29 12.65 10.78
C ALA A 169 -4.67 12.59 10.10
N GLN A 170 -4.95 11.54 9.32
CA GLN A 170 -6.24 11.37 8.65
C GLN A 170 -7.33 10.81 9.58
N GLN A 171 -6.97 9.90 10.47
CA GLN A 171 -7.92 9.19 11.35
C GLN A 171 -8.13 9.86 12.71
N GLY A 172 -7.27 10.82 13.08
CA GLY A 172 -7.30 11.51 14.37
C GLY A 172 -6.62 10.68 15.47
N GLY A 173 -5.33 10.91 15.67
CA GLY A 173 -4.55 10.26 16.73
C GLY A 173 -3.12 10.78 16.84
N GLU A 174 -2.40 10.22 17.81
CA GLU A 174 -0.98 10.44 18.06
C GLU A 174 -0.18 9.19 17.66
N VAL A 175 1.12 9.36 17.42
CA VAL A 175 2.03 8.27 17.07
C VAL A 175 2.97 7.98 18.23
N ARG A 176 3.09 6.71 18.61
CA ARG A 176 4.06 6.25 19.61
C ARG A 176 4.86 5.05 19.12
N LEU A 177 6.11 4.97 19.54
CA LEU A 177 6.90 3.75 19.45
C LEU A 177 6.48 2.84 20.62
N ALA A 178 6.09 1.61 20.35
CA ALA A 178 5.75 0.62 21.38
C ALA A 178 6.72 -0.56 21.34
N PRO A 179 7.16 -1.08 22.50
CA PRO A 179 7.97 -2.29 22.59
C PRO A 179 7.30 -3.51 21.93
N TRP A 180 8.12 -4.46 21.52
CA TRP A 180 7.60 -5.70 20.91
C TRP A 180 6.79 -6.55 21.88
N GLU A 181 7.15 -6.57 23.17
CA GLU A 181 6.41 -7.30 24.21
C GLU A 181 4.95 -6.81 24.29
N ASP A 182 4.75 -5.49 24.37
CA ASP A 182 3.43 -4.84 24.41
C ASP A 182 2.60 -5.16 23.17
N ILE A 183 3.23 -5.10 21.98
CA ILE A 183 2.58 -5.39 20.70
C ILE A 183 2.09 -6.84 20.66
N PHE A 184 2.97 -7.80 20.96
CA PHE A 184 2.61 -9.22 20.87
C PHE A 184 1.63 -9.65 21.96
N ALA A 185 1.78 -9.16 23.20
CA ALA A 185 0.79 -9.38 24.26
C ALA A 185 -0.58 -8.80 23.90
N ARG A 186 -0.64 -7.66 23.19
CA ARG A 186 -1.91 -7.09 22.71
C ARG A 186 -2.53 -7.91 21.58
N VAL A 187 -1.73 -8.41 20.64
CA VAL A 187 -2.15 -9.31 19.54
C VAL A 187 -2.73 -10.61 20.11
N GLU A 188 -2.04 -11.23 21.07
CA GLU A 188 -2.49 -12.43 21.78
C GLU A 188 -3.81 -12.19 22.53
N LYS A 189 -3.92 -11.09 23.29
CA LYS A 189 -5.16 -10.69 23.99
C LYS A 189 -6.35 -10.45 23.05
N LEU A 190 -6.11 -10.16 21.77
CA LEU A 190 -7.15 -10.01 20.75
C LEU A 190 -7.52 -11.34 20.06
N GLY A 191 -6.81 -12.44 20.36
CA GLY A 191 -6.96 -13.71 19.64
C GLY A 191 -6.53 -13.61 18.17
N ALA A 192 -5.67 -12.63 17.83
CA ALA A 192 -5.16 -12.44 16.49
C ALA A 192 -3.87 -13.26 16.28
N PRO A 193 -3.62 -13.80 15.08
CA PRO A 193 -2.44 -14.63 14.82
C PRO A 193 -1.14 -13.80 14.75
N ALA A 194 -1.24 -12.55 14.32
CA ALA A 194 -0.10 -11.66 14.10
C ALA A 194 -0.56 -10.18 14.03
N PRO A 195 0.36 -9.20 14.17
CA PRO A 195 0.08 -7.82 13.80
C PRO A 195 -0.01 -7.63 12.28
N LEU A 196 -0.74 -6.60 11.85
CA LEU A 196 -0.79 -6.13 10.47
C LEU A 196 0.36 -5.15 10.22
N PHE A 197 1.22 -5.45 9.25
CA PHE A 197 2.21 -4.49 8.76
C PHE A 197 1.59 -3.55 7.72
N HIS A 198 1.81 -2.24 7.90
CA HIS A 198 1.46 -1.21 6.92
C HIS A 198 2.70 -0.39 6.52
N SER A 199 2.90 -0.23 5.22
CA SER A 199 4.10 0.38 4.61
C SER A 199 3.82 1.73 3.91
N GLY A 200 2.65 2.33 4.19
CA GLY A 200 2.15 3.47 3.42
C GLY A 200 1.73 3.07 1.99
N LEU A 201 1.41 1.80 1.79
CA LEU A 201 0.80 1.24 0.57
C LEU A 201 -0.64 0.84 0.90
N PRO A 202 -1.59 0.85 -0.07
CA PRO A 202 -2.95 0.35 0.14
C PRO A 202 -2.99 -1.10 0.66
N GLU A 203 -1.96 -1.88 0.34
CA GLU A 203 -1.71 -3.23 0.85
C GLU A 203 -1.27 -3.21 2.32
N GLN A 204 -2.13 -3.73 3.20
CA GLN A 204 -1.69 -4.24 4.51
C GLN A 204 -1.30 -5.72 4.40
N MET A 205 -0.27 -6.11 5.13
CA MET A 205 0.22 -7.48 5.17
C MET A 205 0.12 -8.01 6.60
N LEU A 206 -0.72 -9.02 6.82
CA LEU A 206 -0.69 -9.78 8.06
C LEU A 206 0.65 -10.53 8.13
N LEU A 207 1.45 -10.29 9.17
CA LEU A 207 2.74 -10.97 9.27
C LEU A 207 2.55 -12.47 9.44
N THR A 208 3.36 -13.25 8.73
CA THR A 208 3.40 -14.71 8.92
C THR A 208 4.09 -15.07 10.24
N GLN A 209 3.81 -16.27 10.78
CA GLN A 209 4.44 -16.73 12.01
C GLN A 209 5.98 -16.70 11.93
N ASN A 210 6.55 -17.07 10.78
CA ASN A 210 8.01 -17.02 10.56
C ASN A 210 8.56 -15.58 10.64
N GLN A 211 7.81 -14.60 10.15
CA GLN A 211 8.19 -13.18 10.24
C GLN A 211 8.03 -12.64 11.67
N VAL A 212 6.98 -13.06 12.39
CA VAL A 212 6.83 -12.75 13.83
C VAL A 212 8.01 -13.30 14.63
N VAL A 213 8.39 -14.56 14.40
CA VAL A 213 9.56 -15.20 15.04
C VAL A 213 10.86 -14.47 14.67
N ALA A 214 11.07 -14.15 13.39
CA ALA A 214 12.24 -13.39 12.93
C ALA A 214 12.33 -11.99 13.57
N ILE A 215 11.19 -11.32 13.78
CA ILE A 215 11.15 -10.05 14.52
C ILE A 215 11.46 -10.30 15.99
N GLN A 216 10.83 -11.27 16.64
CA GLN A 216 11.01 -11.59 18.06
C GLN A 216 12.45 -11.94 18.42
N GLN A 217 13.10 -12.79 17.62
CA GLN A 217 14.45 -13.29 17.84
C GLN A 217 15.56 -12.42 17.23
N GLY A 218 15.20 -11.35 16.51
CA GLY A 218 16.16 -10.46 15.87
C GLY A 218 16.97 -9.60 16.86
N PRO A 219 18.03 -8.91 16.39
CA PRO A 219 18.98 -8.20 17.26
C PRO A 219 18.42 -7.00 18.06
N LYS A 220 17.18 -6.56 17.78
CA LYS A 220 16.48 -5.41 18.40
C LYS A 220 17.21 -4.06 18.34
N SER A 221 18.35 -4.01 17.67
CA SER A 221 19.25 -2.87 17.60
C SER A 221 20.13 -2.97 16.35
N GLY A 222 20.85 -1.89 16.04
CA GLY A 222 21.88 -1.90 14.99
C GLY A 222 21.39 -1.60 13.56
N PHE A 223 20.08 -1.44 13.32
CA PHE A 223 19.63 -0.95 12.01
C PHE A 223 20.01 0.53 11.81
N VAL A 224 20.93 0.78 10.90
CA VAL A 224 21.23 2.12 10.39
C VAL A 224 20.64 2.21 8.98
N GLU A 225 19.65 3.09 8.80
CA GLU A 225 19.12 3.35 7.45
C GLU A 225 20.23 4.03 6.62
N PRO A 226 20.59 3.50 5.43
CA PRO A 226 21.61 4.13 4.61
C PRO A 226 21.24 5.56 4.22
N GLU A 227 22.24 6.42 4.05
CA GLU A 227 22.02 7.76 3.47
C GLU A 227 21.97 7.68 1.94
N MET A 228 21.17 8.54 1.29
CA MET A 228 21.20 8.67 -0.17
C MET A 228 22.53 9.28 -0.64
N ILE A 229 23.19 8.64 -1.60
CA ILE A 229 24.43 9.14 -2.22
C ILE A 229 24.16 9.43 -3.70
N GLN A 230 24.63 10.57 -4.19
CA GLN A 230 24.50 10.98 -5.58
C GLN A 230 25.86 11.00 -6.26
N HIS A 231 25.98 10.35 -7.42
CA HIS A 231 27.19 10.29 -8.23
C HIS A 231 26.93 10.91 -9.62
N PRO A 232 27.92 11.61 -10.21
CA PRO A 232 27.81 12.05 -11.60
C PRO A 232 27.69 10.84 -12.54
N PHE A 233 26.87 10.95 -13.58
CA PHE A 233 26.77 9.92 -14.60
C PHE A 233 27.97 9.99 -15.54
N ILE A 234 28.89 9.03 -15.41
CA ILE A 234 30.05 8.87 -16.27
C ILE A 234 29.91 7.51 -16.95
N ALA A 235 29.51 7.50 -18.21
CA ALA A 235 29.35 6.27 -18.99
C ALA A 235 30.72 5.61 -19.23
N VAL A 236 30.79 4.30 -19.02
CA VAL A 236 32.02 3.53 -19.31
C VAL A 236 32.07 3.25 -20.82
N SER A 237 33.01 3.90 -21.52
CA SER A 237 33.08 3.91 -23.00
C SER A 237 33.36 2.54 -23.64
N ASN A 238 34.00 1.63 -22.91
CA ASN A 238 34.19 0.24 -23.30
C ASN A 238 33.81 -0.66 -22.13
N PRO A 239 32.89 -1.63 -22.28
CA PRO A 239 32.83 -2.71 -21.31
C PRO A 239 34.20 -3.37 -21.33
N ILE A 240 34.92 -3.31 -20.19
CA ILE A 240 35.92 -4.32 -19.92
C ILE A 240 35.11 -5.61 -19.88
N VAL A 241 35.22 -6.38 -20.97
CA VAL A 241 34.97 -7.80 -20.90
C VAL A 241 36.03 -8.30 -19.94
N GLU A 242 35.69 -8.38 -18.65
CA GLU A 242 36.39 -9.31 -17.78
C GLU A 242 36.30 -10.64 -18.50
N GLN A 243 37.46 -11.11 -18.96
CA GLN A 243 37.56 -12.39 -19.62
C GLN A 243 37.21 -13.42 -18.55
N TYR A 244 35.95 -13.85 -18.57
CA TYR A 244 35.62 -15.20 -18.14
C TYR A 244 36.49 -16.09 -19.03
N GLU A 245 37.63 -16.50 -18.49
CA GLU A 245 38.49 -17.49 -19.13
C GLU A 245 37.67 -18.78 -19.21
N ASP A 246 37.09 -18.99 -20.38
CA ASP A 246 36.53 -20.25 -20.78
C ASP A 246 37.67 -21.27 -20.88
N ALA A 247 38.03 -21.82 -19.73
CA ALA A 247 38.93 -22.96 -19.59
C ALA A 247 38.26 -24.28 -20.04
N GLY A 248 37.26 -24.20 -20.92
CA GLY A 248 36.78 -25.31 -21.73
C GLY A 248 37.79 -25.67 -22.81
N LEU A 249 38.79 -26.47 -22.45
CA LEU A 249 39.68 -27.12 -23.42
C LEU A 249 38.85 -27.92 -24.43
N ALA A 250 38.71 -27.38 -25.63
CA ALA A 250 38.11 -28.06 -26.77
C ALA A 250 38.98 -29.25 -27.20
N GLN A 251 38.76 -30.40 -26.58
CA GLN A 251 39.36 -31.65 -27.03
C GLN A 251 38.47 -32.24 -28.14
N GLU A 252 38.87 -32.02 -29.40
CA GLU A 252 38.29 -32.74 -30.54
C GLU A 252 38.42 -34.26 -30.32
N VAL A 253 37.29 -34.93 -30.12
CA VAL A 253 37.20 -36.39 -30.21
C VAL A 253 36.30 -36.73 -31.37
N LYS A 254 36.90 -37.24 -32.45
CA LYS A 254 36.17 -37.90 -33.54
C LYS A 254 35.56 -39.20 -33.03
N PRO A 255 34.39 -39.61 -33.56
CA PRO A 255 33.81 -40.90 -33.21
C PRO A 255 34.63 -42.02 -33.84
N ASP A 256 34.72 -43.15 -33.15
CA ASP A 256 34.89 -44.42 -33.83
C ASP A 256 34.10 -45.51 -33.11
N GLU A 257 33.59 -46.46 -33.88
CA GLU A 257 32.70 -47.52 -33.40
C GLU A 257 33.52 -48.61 -32.69
N SER A 258 32.92 -49.30 -31.71
CA SER A 258 32.57 -50.74 -31.87
C SER A 258 32.34 -51.52 -30.55
N VAL A 259 31.49 -52.55 -30.69
CA VAL A 259 31.31 -53.75 -29.82
C VAL A 259 30.64 -53.59 -28.43
N SER A 260 29.38 -54.05 -28.37
CA SER A 260 28.69 -54.58 -27.19
C SER A 260 29.02 -56.08 -26.99
N PRO A 261 28.99 -56.62 -25.76
CA PRO A 261 27.82 -57.41 -25.30
C PRO A 261 27.23 -56.89 -23.96
N PHE A 262 25.93 -57.01 -23.68
CA PHE A 262 25.28 -58.15 -22.96
C PHE A 262 26.03 -58.57 -21.67
N GLU A 263 25.37 -58.79 -20.53
CA GLU A 263 24.10 -59.52 -20.36
C GLU A 263 23.33 -59.13 -19.07
N GLU A 264 22.05 -59.50 -18.98
CA GLU A 264 21.21 -59.40 -17.77
C GLU A 264 21.63 -60.41 -16.68
N VAL A 265 21.14 -60.25 -15.44
CA VAL A 265 20.37 -61.26 -14.69
C VAL A 265 19.85 -60.63 -13.38
N ALA A 266 18.67 -61.08 -12.93
CA ALA A 266 17.91 -60.48 -11.83
C ALA A 266 17.97 -61.27 -10.50
N THR A 267 17.30 -60.69 -9.50
CA THR A 267 16.57 -61.34 -8.37
C THR A 267 17.29 -61.90 -7.12
N THR A 268 16.87 -61.35 -5.97
CA THR A 268 16.65 -61.96 -4.64
C THR A 268 17.79 -62.68 -3.88
N THR A 269 17.95 -62.37 -2.58
CA THR A 269 17.42 -63.21 -1.47
C THR A 269 17.52 -62.47 -0.11
N THR A 270 16.69 -62.89 0.85
CA THR A 270 16.45 -62.31 2.18
C THR A 270 17.35 -62.86 3.31
N ALA A 271 17.34 -62.14 4.43
CA ALA A 271 17.22 -62.64 5.82
C ALA A 271 18.46 -62.64 6.77
N ASP A 272 18.10 -62.31 8.02
CA ASP A 272 18.60 -62.75 9.33
C ASP A 272 19.80 -62.11 10.07
N VAL A 273 19.41 -61.36 11.12
CA VAL A 273 19.69 -61.62 12.55
C VAL A 273 21.16 -61.73 13.00
N ASN A 274 21.62 -60.73 13.77
CA ASN A 274 21.88 -60.97 15.21
C ASN A 274 22.04 -59.71 16.07
N MET A 275 21.60 -59.82 17.33
CA MET A 275 21.83 -58.90 18.46
C MET A 275 22.78 -59.59 19.46
N PRO A 276 23.49 -58.84 20.31
CA PRO A 276 23.16 -58.81 21.75
C PRO A 276 23.35 -57.38 22.38
N GLN A 277 22.57 -56.86 23.35
CA GLN A 277 22.42 -57.22 24.79
C GLN A 277 23.76 -57.37 25.54
N ASN A 278 24.03 -56.84 26.75
CA ASN A 278 23.33 -56.00 27.76
C ASN A 278 24.42 -55.00 28.34
N SER A 279 24.23 -54.06 29.28
CA SER A 279 23.46 -54.04 30.55
C SER A 279 23.46 -52.66 31.25
N LYS A 280 22.38 -52.35 32.01
CA LYS A 280 22.22 -51.68 33.35
C LYS A 280 23.30 -50.68 33.86
N GLU A 281 23.00 -49.63 34.64
CA GLU A 281 21.99 -49.36 35.71
C GLU A 281 21.25 -48.01 35.44
N GLU A 282 20.01 -47.70 35.82
CA GLU A 282 19.19 -47.90 37.04
C GLU A 282 19.50 -46.90 38.20
N ILE A 283 18.62 -45.90 38.38
CA ILE A 283 18.11 -45.35 39.66
C ILE A 283 16.80 -44.58 39.35
N ASP A 284 15.81 -44.74 40.22
CA ASP A 284 14.42 -44.27 40.09
C ASP A 284 14.06 -43.33 41.28
N LEU A 285 12.79 -42.90 41.36
CA LEU A 285 12.03 -42.36 42.52
C LEU A 285 11.60 -40.87 42.49
N ASN A 286 10.40 -40.67 41.94
CA ASN A 286 9.36 -39.71 42.36
C ASN A 286 8.60 -40.27 43.62
N PRO A 287 7.50 -39.67 44.14
CA PRO A 287 7.25 -38.28 44.59
C PRO A 287 6.48 -38.20 45.96
N ALA A 288 6.30 -37.01 46.55
CA ALA A 288 5.22 -36.67 47.52
C ALA A 288 5.04 -35.13 47.56
N ARG A 289 3.88 -34.48 47.31
CA ARG A 289 2.51 -34.59 47.86
C ARG A 289 2.37 -34.02 49.29
N ASN A 290 1.72 -32.84 49.41
CA ASN A 290 0.90 -32.46 50.57
C ASN A 290 -0.06 -31.30 50.24
N MET A 291 -1.09 -31.12 51.07
CA MET A 291 -2.27 -30.27 50.83
C MET A 291 -2.32 -29.00 51.71
N VAL A 292 -2.95 -27.95 51.14
CA VAL A 292 -3.84 -26.90 51.70
C VAL A 292 -4.44 -27.27 53.09
N PRO A 293 -4.58 -26.38 54.12
CA PRO A 293 -5.37 -25.11 54.08
C PRO A 293 -4.89 -23.98 55.07
N ASP A 294 -5.54 -22.83 55.37
CA ASP A 294 -6.72 -22.08 54.82
C ASP A 294 -6.73 -20.55 55.20
N GLU A 295 -7.70 -19.81 54.62
CA GLU A 295 -8.45 -18.61 55.10
C GLU A 295 -7.83 -17.24 55.52
N ASN A 296 -8.67 -16.20 55.33
CA ASN A 296 -8.71 -14.82 55.91
C ASN A 296 -7.78 -13.71 55.34
N ARG A 297 -8.21 -12.44 55.13
CA ARG A 297 -9.54 -11.77 55.06
C ARG A 297 -9.36 -10.25 54.72
N VAL A 298 -10.29 -9.59 53.98
CA VAL A 298 -10.52 -8.10 53.83
C VAL A 298 -9.31 -7.26 53.33
N GLU A 299 -9.36 -6.45 52.27
CA GLU A 299 -10.05 -5.15 52.19
C GLU A 299 -10.28 -4.67 50.75
N GLU A 300 -11.49 -4.14 50.50
CA GLU A 300 -11.76 -3.17 49.44
C GLU A 300 -11.20 -1.80 49.83
N PRO A 301 -11.04 -0.88 48.87
CA PRO A 301 -11.50 0.49 49.10
C PRO A 301 -12.60 0.90 48.13
N SER A 302 -13.82 0.96 48.66
CA SER A 302 -14.93 1.73 48.09
C SER A 302 -14.80 3.21 48.51
N VAL A 303 -14.82 4.14 47.55
CA VAL A 303 -15.05 5.60 47.75
C VAL A 303 -15.83 6.09 46.51
N GLU A 304 -17.15 6.21 46.55
CA GLU A 304 -17.91 7.37 47.05
C GLU A 304 -17.61 8.63 46.21
N VAL A 305 -18.28 8.84 45.07
CA VAL A 305 -19.58 9.54 44.96
C VAL A 305 -19.59 10.90 45.68
N ALA A 306 -19.43 11.97 44.89
CA ALA A 306 -19.87 13.32 45.27
C ALA A 306 -20.81 13.87 44.20
N GLN A 307 -22.12 13.84 44.49
CA GLN A 307 -23.11 14.69 43.82
C GLN A 307 -23.59 15.76 44.80
N ALA A 308 -23.51 17.02 44.38
CA ALA A 308 -24.33 18.14 44.81
C ALA A 308 -24.27 19.17 43.66
N GLU A 309 -25.35 19.34 42.89
CA GLU A 309 -26.32 20.44 43.04
C GLU A 309 -25.78 21.85 42.66
N ALA A 310 -26.53 22.80 42.11
CA ALA A 310 -27.71 22.79 41.23
C ALA A 310 -28.11 24.27 40.95
N ILE A 311 -28.28 24.67 39.67
CA ILE A 311 -29.07 25.86 39.22
C ILE A 311 -28.43 27.23 39.62
N VAL A 312 -28.32 28.30 38.82
CA VAL A 312 -29.30 29.24 38.22
C VAL A 312 -28.55 29.94 37.06
N LYS A 313 -28.96 29.92 35.78
CA LYS A 313 -30.07 30.60 35.08
C LYS A 313 -29.89 32.12 34.79
N ASP A 314 -30.26 32.51 33.56
CA ASP A 314 -30.67 33.84 33.08
C ASP A 314 -29.65 35.02 33.09
N LYS A 315 -29.03 35.34 31.93
CA LYS A 315 -29.40 36.54 31.10
C LYS A 315 -28.47 36.88 29.92
N GLU A 316 -29.04 36.77 28.72
CA GLU A 316 -28.92 37.76 27.62
C GLU A 316 -29.45 39.16 28.09
N PRO A 317 -29.22 40.32 27.39
CA PRO A 317 -28.93 40.45 25.95
C PRO A 317 -28.00 41.65 25.52
N LYS A 318 -27.98 41.90 24.20
CA LYS A 318 -27.88 43.21 23.49
C LYS A 318 -26.50 43.88 23.22
N GLU A 319 -26.13 43.80 21.94
CA GLU A 319 -25.63 44.88 21.07
C GLU A 319 -26.32 46.26 21.28
N PRO A 320 -25.68 47.41 20.98
CA PRO A 320 -25.46 47.80 19.57
C PRO A 320 -24.20 48.65 19.20
N LEU A 321 -23.87 48.62 17.90
CA LEU A 321 -23.44 49.71 16.97
C LEU A 321 -23.02 51.06 17.61
N THR A 322 -21.89 51.71 17.28
CA THR A 322 -21.58 52.35 15.97
C THR A 322 -20.18 53.01 15.90
N ALA A 323 -19.68 53.14 14.66
CA ALA A 323 -19.00 54.33 14.06
C ALA A 323 -17.46 54.57 14.13
N GLU A 324 -17.04 55.25 13.05
CA GLU A 324 -15.80 56.00 12.75
C GLU A 324 -14.55 55.18 12.32
N ASN A 325 -14.25 55.09 11.02
CA ASN A 325 -13.67 56.09 10.10
C ASN A 325 -12.15 56.27 10.27
N HIS A 326 -11.38 55.84 9.26
CA HIS A 326 -10.35 56.70 8.66
C HIS A 326 -10.13 56.34 7.19
N SER A 327 -10.19 57.37 6.34
CA SER A 327 -9.96 57.30 4.90
C SER A 327 -8.48 57.49 4.55
N SER A 328 -8.01 56.89 3.46
CA SER A 328 -7.06 57.52 2.53
C SER A 328 -7.13 56.88 1.15
N LEU A 329 -7.12 57.73 0.12
CA LEU A 329 -7.22 57.34 -1.29
C LEU A 329 -5.87 56.87 -1.86
N ASN A 330 -5.93 56.12 -2.96
CA ASN A 330 -5.20 56.49 -4.17
C ASN A 330 -5.88 55.91 -5.41
N GLU A 331 -6.36 56.80 -6.28
CA GLU A 331 -6.86 56.48 -7.60
C GLU A 331 -5.70 56.40 -8.60
N MET A 332 -5.73 55.46 -9.55
CA MET A 332 -5.25 55.73 -10.91
C MET A 332 -6.20 55.09 -11.91
N ASP A 333 -6.63 55.92 -12.86
CA ASP A 333 -7.65 55.65 -13.87
C ASP A 333 -6.98 55.14 -15.16
N VAL A 334 -7.51 54.06 -15.74
CA VAL A 334 -7.18 53.63 -17.12
C VAL A 334 -8.44 53.11 -17.80
N THR A 335 -8.77 53.73 -18.93
CA THR A 335 -10.01 53.58 -19.70
C THR A 335 -10.10 52.24 -20.47
N PRO A 336 -11.25 51.56 -20.50
CA PRO A 336 -11.47 50.42 -21.40
C PRO A 336 -11.97 50.88 -22.79
N LEU A 337 -11.36 50.34 -23.85
CA LEU A 337 -11.71 50.62 -25.24
C LEU A 337 -12.90 49.74 -25.71
N ALA A 338 -13.75 50.29 -26.58
CA ALA A 338 -14.93 49.60 -27.11
C ALA A 338 -14.59 48.46 -28.09
N SER A 339 -15.41 47.40 -28.08
CA SER A 339 -15.37 46.30 -29.06
C SER A 339 -16.74 46.07 -29.69
N ILE A 340 -16.75 45.80 -30.99
CA ILE A 340 -17.93 45.61 -31.85
C ILE A 340 -18.18 44.08 -32.06
N PRO A 341 -19.18 43.58 -32.82
CA PRO A 341 -20.07 42.51 -32.35
C PRO A 341 -19.74 41.09 -32.86
N GLU A 342 -20.55 40.11 -32.44
CA GLU A 342 -20.47 38.67 -32.74
C GLU A 342 -20.37 38.31 -34.23
N PRO A 343 -19.86 37.09 -34.50
CA PRO A 343 -20.53 36.16 -35.41
C PRO A 343 -21.01 34.89 -34.70
N THR A 344 -22.25 34.50 -35.00
CA THR A 344 -22.94 33.29 -34.53
C THR A 344 -22.30 31.98 -35.03
N PRO A 345 -22.20 30.94 -34.17
CA PRO A 345 -22.13 29.55 -34.61
C PRO A 345 -23.54 28.96 -34.79
N THR A 346 -23.72 28.21 -35.87
CA THR A 346 -24.96 27.51 -36.22
C THR A 346 -25.33 26.38 -35.24
N PRO A 347 -26.63 26.01 -35.14
CA PRO A 347 -27.08 24.97 -34.21
C PRO A 347 -26.73 23.57 -34.72
N ASN A 348 -26.24 22.71 -33.82
CA ASN A 348 -26.17 21.26 -34.01
C ASN A 348 -26.84 20.55 -32.82
N PRO A 349 -27.36 19.33 -33.00
CA PRO A 349 -28.70 19.00 -32.50
C PRO A 349 -28.74 18.53 -31.04
N ALA A 350 -29.90 18.78 -30.44
CA ALA A 350 -30.48 18.09 -29.28
C ALA A 350 -29.49 17.56 -28.23
N LYS A 351 -29.26 18.36 -27.16
CA LYS A 351 -29.01 17.76 -25.85
C LYS A 351 -30.19 16.87 -25.50
N GLU A 352 -29.98 15.56 -25.40
CA GLU A 352 -31.00 14.64 -24.90
C GLU A 352 -31.39 15.04 -23.47
N HIS A 353 -32.61 15.55 -23.33
CA HIS A 353 -33.16 15.97 -22.05
C HIS A 353 -33.67 14.73 -21.31
N ILE A 354 -32.75 13.87 -20.84
CA ILE A 354 -33.10 12.66 -20.09
C ILE A 354 -33.61 13.07 -18.71
N VAL A 355 -34.94 13.06 -18.57
CA VAL A 355 -35.68 13.22 -17.32
C VAL A 355 -35.29 12.10 -16.34
N PRO A 356 -35.07 12.39 -15.04
CA PRO A 356 -34.74 11.36 -14.05
C PRO A 356 -35.99 10.56 -13.67
N GLY A 357 -35.95 9.24 -13.87
CA GLY A 357 -36.98 8.31 -13.40
C GLY A 357 -36.81 6.90 -13.96
N ASN A 358 -36.65 5.91 -13.08
CA ASN A 358 -36.72 4.47 -13.38
C ASN A 358 -35.88 3.97 -14.58
N LEU A 359 -34.60 4.34 -14.66
CA LEU A 359 -33.63 3.49 -15.34
C LEU A 359 -33.44 2.21 -14.53
N SER A 360 -34.14 1.14 -14.92
CA SER A 360 -33.95 -0.21 -14.37
C SER A 360 -32.46 -0.56 -14.39
N ILE A 361 -31.87 -0.73 -13.20
CA ILE A 361 -30.45 -1.02 -13.06
C ILE A 361 -30.21 -2.42 -13.64
N PRO A 362 -29.29 -2.61 -14.60
CA PRO A 362 -28.96 -3.93 -15.13
C PRO A 362 -28.63 -4.91 -13.98
N PRO A 363 -29.13 -6.16 -13.99
CA PRO A 363 -28.93 -7.10 -12.88
C PRO A 363 -27.46 -7.31 -12.51
N GLU A 364 -26.56 -7.33 -13.52
CA GLU A 364 -25.11 -7.37 -13.35
C GLU A 364 -24.59 -6.18 -12.53
N LEU A 365 -24.99 -4.96 -12.88
CA LEU A 365 -24.59 -3.75 -12.16
C LEU A 365 -25.18 -3.71 -10.74
N LYS A 366 -26.41 -4.21 -10.55
CA LYS A 366 -26.99 -4.34 -9.20
C LYS A 366 -26.16 -5.29 -8.35
N ALA A 367 -25.78 -6.45 -8.88
CA ALA A 367 -24.93 -7.42 -8.18
C ALA A 367 -23.52 -6.86 -7.88
N GLN A 368 -22.94 -6.06 -8.79
CA GLN A 368 -21.67 -5.35 -8.55
C GLN A 368 -21.79 -4.35 -7.38
N LEU A 369 -22.86 -3.56 -7.32
CA LEU A 369 -23.10 -2.60 -6.24
C LEU A 369 -23.38 -3.30 -4.90
N GLU A 370 -24.15 -4.39 -4.90
CA GLU A 370 -24.38 -5.26 -3.72
C GLU A 370 -23.10 -5.99 -3.26
N GLN A 371 -22.16 -6.28 -4.16
CA GLN A 371 -20.85 -6.82 -3.80
C GLN A 371 -19.96 -5.73 -3.20
N LEU A 372 -19.98 -4.51 -3.76
CA LEU A 372 -19.26 -3.36 -3.21
C LEU A 372 -19.77 -3.01 -1.80
N GLU A 373 -21.08 -3.06 -1.56
CA GLU A 373 -21.67 -2.83 -0.22
C GLU A 373 -21.23 -3.90 0.79
N ARG A 374 -21.22 -5.17 0.39
CA ARG A 374 -20.68 -6.25 1.24
C ARG A 374 -19.17 -6.09 1.49
N ALA A 375 -18.43 -5.51 0.55
CA ALA A 375 -17.02 -5.17 0.74
C ALA A 375 -16.83 -4.02 1.75
N THR A 376 -17.67 -2.97 1.72
CA THR A 376 -17.60 -1.90 2.74
C THR A 376 -18.01 -2.37 4.13
N MET A 377 -18.93 -3.34 4.23
CA MET A 377 -19.32 -3.97 5.51
C MET A 377 -18.26 -4.89 6.13
N SER A 378 -17.44 -5.56 5.32
CA SER A 378 -16.53 -6.62 5.82
C SER A 378 -15.25 -6.12 6.47
N GLY A 379 -14.98 -4.81 6.41
CA GLY A 379 -13.97 -4.14 7.22
C GLY A 379 -13.94 -2.63 6.98
N GLN A 380 -14.18 -1.84 8.04
CA GLN A 380 -13.97 -0.39 7.97
C GLN A 380 -12.45 -0.07 7.91
N GLY A 381 -12.06 0.83 7.01
CA GLY A 381 -10.67 1.25 6.82
C GLY A 381 -9.88 0.42 5.78
N VAL A 382 -8.57 0.33 5.97
CA VAL A 382 -7.60 -0.15 4.96
C VAL A 382 -7.78 -1.62 4.59
N ALA A 383 -8.21 -2.46 5.54
CA ALA A 383 -8.16 -3.92 5.44
C ALA A 383 -8.89 -4.51 4.22
N ASN A 384 -9.93 -3.84 3.73
CA ASN A 384 -10.66 -4.25 2.52
C ASN A 384 -10.56 -3.23 1.37
N GLY A 385 -9.66 -2.25 1.48
CA GLY A 385 -9.49 -1.18 0.48
C GLY A 385 -9.12 -1.71 -0.90
N TRP A 386 -8.41 -2.84 -0.98
CA TRP A 386 -8.08 -3.52 -2.22
C TRP A 386 -9.32 -4.07 -2.95
N GLU A 387 -10.17 -4.83 -2.25
CA GLU A 387 -11.40 -5.38 -2.83
C GLU A 387 -12.39 -4.25 -3.18
N VAL A 388 -12.49 -3.22 -2.33
CA VAL A 388 -13.27 -2.00 -2.63
C VAL A 388 -12.77 -1.30 -3.89
N CYS A 389 -11.45 -1.10 -4.05
CA CYS A 389 -10.89 -0.47 -5.26
C CYS A 389 -11.06 -1.35 -6.51
N ARG A 390 -10.92 -2.68 -6.37
CA ARG A 390 -11.18 -3.65 -7.45
C ARG A 390 -12.62 -3.61 -7.90
N LEU A 391 -13.57 -3.64 -6.97
CA LEU A 391 -15.01 -3.56 -7.26
C LEU A 391 -15.42 -2.19 -7.83
N LEU A 392 -14.78 -1.10 -7.40
CA LEU A 392 -14.96 0.22 -8.03
C LEU A 392 -14.38 0.27 -9.46
N ALA A 393 -13.28 -0.43 -9.74
CA ALA A 393 -12.71 -0.54 -11.08
C ALA A 393 -13.57 -1.42 -12.01
N ASP A 394 -14.10 -2.53 -11.50
CA ASP A 394 -15.00 -3.44 -12.23
C ASP A 394 -16.39 -2.81 -12.45
N SER A 395 -16.85 -1.97 -11.52
CA SER A 395 -18.13 -1.28 -11.63
C SER A 395 -18.13 -0.24 -12.74
N ARG A 396 -19.07 -0.39 -13.68
CA ARG A 396 -19.22 0.53 -14.82
C ARG A 396 -19.93 1.84 -14.45
N ARG A 397 -20.69 1.86 -13.35
CA ARG A 397 -21.45 3.02 -12.87
C ARG A 397 -21.57 3.03 -11.35
N ILE A 398 -21.53 4.23 -10.75
CA ILE A 398 -21.65 4.42 -9.30
C ILE A 398 -22.67 5.53 -9.02
N TRP A 399 -23.38 5.46 -7.90
CA TRP A 399 -24.25 6.54 -7.47
C TRP A 399 -23.42 7.68 -6.89
N VAL A 400 -23.79 8.92 -7.23
CA VAL A 400 -23.25 10.17 -6.68
C VAL A 400 -24.41 11.13 -6.41
N ILE A 401 -24.17 12.21 -5.66
CA ILE A 401 -25.12 13.30 -5.51
C ILE A 401 -24.86 14.36 -6.59
N THR A 402 -25.89 14.78 -7.33
CA THR A 402 -25.78 15.87 -8.32
C THR A 402 -26.80 16.99 -8.11
N ASP A 403 -26.46 18.19 -8.58
CA ASP A 403 -27.40 19.30 -8.72
C ASP A 403 -28.38 19.07 -9.89
N HIS A 404 -29.33 20.00 -10.08
CA HIS A 404 -30.28 19.99 -11.20
C HIS A 404 -29.62 20.10 -12.59
N ASN A 405 -28.37 20.57 -12.69
CA ASN A 405 -27.60 20.65 -13.93
C ASN A 405 -26.82 19.35 -14.22
N GLY A 406 -26.75 18.43 -13.26
CA GLY A 406 -25.97 17.20 -13.34
C GLY A 406 -24.50 17.34 -12.90
N ASN A 407 -24.12 18.46 -12.29
CA ASN A 407 -22.81 18.62 -11.65
C ASN A 407 -22.77 17.82 -10.35
N MET A 408 -21.64 17.15 -10.05
CA MET A 408 -21.46 16.49 -8.76
C MET A 408 -21.39 17.51 -7.63
N VAL A 409 -22.18 17.30 -6.58
CA VAL A 409 -22.17 18.14 -5.36
C VAL A 409 -21.22 17.53 -4.34
N ILE A 410 -20.37 18.37 -3.76
CA ILE A 410 -19.39 18.01 -2.73
C ILE A 410 -19.90 18.57 -1.41
N LEU A 411 -20.29 17.68 -0.49
CA LEU A 411 -20.93 18.05 0.78
C LEU A 411 -19.94 18.23 1.94
N ALA A 412 -18.65 17.92 1.75
CA ALA A 412 -17.62 18.13 2.75
C ALA A 412 -16.22 18.27 2.12
N GLY A 413 -15.26 18.72 2.92
CA GLY A 413 -13.84 18.72 2.58
C GLY A 413 -13.01 18.54 3.85
N GLN A 414 -11.77 18.10 3.67
CA GLN A 414 -10.78 17.91 4.73
C GLN A 414 -9.45 18.48 4.24
N ASP A 415 -8.83 19.39 5.01
CA ASP A 415 -7.50 19.93 4.75
C ASP A 415 -7.27 20.36 3.28
N GLN A 416 -8.18 21.21 2.79
CA GLN A 416 -8.24 21.73 1.41
C GLN A 416 -8.58 20.69 0.31
N SER A 417 -8.64 19.40 0.64
CA SER A 417 -9.01 18.31 -0.27
C SER A 417 -10.54 18.08 -0.26
N PRO A 418 -11.20 17.94 -1.43
CA PRO A 418 -12.62 17.65 -1.50
C PRO A 418 -12.91 16.21 -1.04
N ILE A 419 -13.95 16.03 -0.22
CA ILE A 419 -14.51 14.70 0.06
C ILE A 419 -15.49 14.35 -1.06
N VAL A 420 -15.24 13.23 -1.72
CA VAL A 420 -16.06 12.73 -2.83
C VAL A 420 -16.88 11.55 -2.34
N ASP A 421 -18.20 11.71 -2.34
CA ASP A 421 -19.14 10.69 -1.92
C ASP A 421 -19.61 9.81 -3.09
N PHE A 422 -19.40 8.51 -2.95
CA PHE A 422 -19.94 7.45 -3.79
C PHE A 422 -20.96 6.63 -3.01
N PHE A 423 -21.92 6.01 -3.71
CA PHE A 423 -22.95 5.20 -3.05
C PHE A 423 -23.23 3.90 -3.81
N THR A 424 -23.58 2.85 -3.07
CA THR A 424 -24.01 1.55 -3.62
C THR A 424 -25.49 1.57 -4.00
N SER A 425 -26.28 2.44 -3.37
CA SER A 425 -27.69 2.66 -3.67
C SER A 425 -28.05 4.15 -3.75
N ASP A 426 -29.16 4.44 -4.40
CA ASP A 426 -29.82 5.76 -4.35
C ASP A 426 -30.32 6.09 -2.93
N ALA A 427 -30.81 5.10 -2.20
CA ALA A 427 -31.27 5.26 -0.81
C ALA A 427 -30.18 5.80 0.13
N HIS A 428 -28.93 5.35 0.02
CA HIS A 428 -27.82 5.89 0.81
C HIS A 428 -27.47 7.34 0.43
N ALA A 429 -27.53 7.68 -0.86
CA ALA A 429 -27.31 9.05 -1.31
C ALA A 429 -28.43 9.99 -0.83
N GLU A 430 -29.67 9.54 -0.90
CA GLU A 430 -30.86 10.28 -0.43
C GLU A 430 -30.82 10.50 1.10
N GLN A 431 -30.38 9.51 1.87
CA GLN A 431 -30.15 9.67 3.31
C GLN A 431 -29.17 10.82 3.61
N LEU A 432 -28.03 10.89 2.92
CA LEU A 432 -27.05 11.95 3.13
C LEU A 432 -27.56 13.32 2.63
N ILE A 433 -28.32 13.36 1.54
CA ILE A 433 -29.01 14.58 1.05
C ILE A 433 -29.96 15.12 2.13
N GLN A 434 -30.77 14.25 2.74
CA GLN A 434 -31.73 14.64 3.78
C GLN A 434 -31.04 15.12 5.05
N GLU A 435 -29.96 14.45 5.48
CA GLU A 435 -29.15 14.90 6.62
C GLU A 435 -28.51 16.26 6.35
N ALA A 436 -27.90 16.46 5.18
CA ALA A 436 -27.29 17.72 4.78
C ALA A 436 -28.32 18.86 4.71
N LYS A 437 -29.49 18.64 4.07
CA LYS A 437 -30.58 19.64 4.04
C LYS A 437 -31.18 19.94 5.41
N LYS A 438 -31.12 19.01 6.36
CA LYS A 438 -31.56 19.21 7.76
C LYS A 438 -30.55 20.05 8.58
N GLN A 439 -29.26 19.93 8.27
CA GLN A 439 -28.21 20.78 8.86
C GLN A 439 -28.16 22.17 8.20
N ASN A 440 -28.41 22.26 6.88
CA ASN A 440 -28.45 23.51 6.13
C ASN A 440 -29.55 23.49 5.06
N SER A 441 -30.66 24.16 5.36
CA SER A 441 -31.80 24.30 4.46
C SER A 441 -31.57 25.21 3.25
N SER A 442 -30.44 25.93 3.18
CA SER A 442 -30.06 26.75 2.03
C SER A 442 -29.30 25.99 0.94
N LEU A 443 -29.00 24.71 1.14
CA LEU A 443 -28.35 23.87 0.12
C LEU A 443 -29.23 23.76 -1.15
N PRO A 444 -28.61 23.71 -2.34
CA PRO A 444 -29.34 23.60 -3.60
C PRO A 444 -30.13 22.29 -3.65
N ASP A 445 -31.05 22.20 -4.63
CA ASP A 445 -31.69 20.93 -4.92
C ASP A 445 -30.67 19.93 -5.47
N MET A 446 -30.66 18.77 -4.81
CA MET A 446 -29.74 17.66 -4.97
C MET A 446 -30.57 16.40 -5.22
N MET A 447 -30.02 15.49 -6.02
CA MET A 447 -30.63 14.19 -6.28
C MET A 447 -29.56 13.09 -6.43
N PRO A 448 -29.85 11.85 -6.03
CA PRO A 448 -29.03 10.70 -6.39
C PRO A 448 -28.97 10.51 -7.91
N ARG A 449 -27.77 10.31 -8.46
CA ARG A 449 -27.58 10.02 -9.89
C ARG A 449 -26.54 8.94 -10.12
N LEU A 450 -26.93 7.91 -10.87
CA LEU A 450 -26.06 6.83 -11.30
C LEU A 450 -25.21 7.27 -12.50
N VAL A 451 -23.91 7.48 -12.32
CA VAL A 451 -22.99 8.05 -13.33
C VAL A 451 -21.91 7.05 -13.76
N SER A 452 -21.26 7.26 -14.91
CA SER A 452 -20.18 6.38 -15.39
C SER A 452 -18.87 6.61 -14.64
N THR A 453 -18.34 5.54 -14.03
CA THR A 453 -17.08 5.54 -13.27
C THR A 453 -15.89 6.01 -14.10
N LYS A 454 -15.70 5.46 -15.31
CA LYS A 454 -14.57 5.78 -16.21
C LYS A 454 -14.40 7.29 -16.51
N LYS A 455 -15.51 8.03 -16.67
CA LYS A 455 -15.46 9.48 -16.89
C LYS A 455 -15.28 10.25 -15.57
N LEU A 456 -16.02 9.84 -14.54
CA LEU A 456 -15.98 10.45 -13.20
C LEU A 456 -14.56 10.38 -12.59
N PHE A 457 -13.98 9.19 -12.51
CA PHE A 457 -12.69 8.95 -11.88
C PHE A 457 -11.56 9.72 -12.59
N ARG A 458 -11.58 9.80 -13.93
CA ARG A 458 -10.62 10.63 -14.69
C ARG A 458 -10.74 12.13 -14.37
N ALA A 459 -11.96 12.64 -14.18
CA ALA A 459 -12.18 14.05 -13.82
C ALA A 459 -11.77 14.37 -12.37
N LEU A 460 -11.83 13.36 -11.49
CA LEU A 460 -11.48 13.48 -10.07
C LEU A 460 -9.99 13.25 -9.77
N ALA A 461 -9.28 12.44 -10.57
CA ALA A 461 -7.91 12.01 -10.30
C ALA A 461 -6.91 13.16 -10.06
N SER A 462 -7.06 14.27 -10.79
CA SER A 462 -6.19 15.45 -10.66
C SER A 462 -6.40 16.25 -9.37
N ARG A 463 -7.47 15.97 -8.61
CA ARG A 463 -7.84 16.68 -7.38
C ARG A 463 -7.50 15.93 -6.09
N GLN A 464 -6.95 14.72 -6.20
CA GLN A 464 -6.60 13.83 -5.07
C GLN A 464 -7.66 13.79 -3.94
N PRO A 465 -8.95 13.54 -4.27
CA PRO A 465 -10.02 13.61 -3.28
C PRO A 465 -9.92 12.50 -2.24
N VAL A 466 -10.41 12.78 -1.04
CA VAL A 466 -10.72 11.74 -0.06
C VAL A 466 -12.00 11.05 -0.51
N VAL A 467 -11.91 9.75 -0.82
CA VAL A 467 -13.05 8.95 -1.30
C VAL A 467 -13.82 8.38 -0.14
N TRP A 468 -15.13 8.63 -0.10
CA TRP A 468 -16.08 7.98 0.80
C TRP A 468 -17.09 7.15 0.02
N ILE A 469 -17.52 6.03 0.60
CA ILE A 469 -18.61 5.18 0.10
C ILE A 469 -19.67 5.10 1.19
N ASN A 470 -20.92 5.38 0.85
CA ASN A 470 -22.07 5.30 1.77
C ASN A 470 -21.88 6.10 3.08
N ARG A 471 -21.28 7.30 3.00
CA ARG A 471 -21.07 8.19 4.17
C ARG A 471 -22.39 8.46 4.89
N GLY A 472 -22.35 8.50 6.23
CA GLY A 472 -23.55 8.69 7.07
C GLY A 472 -24.34 7.40 7.34
N THR A 473 -23.87 6.23 6.90
CA THR A 473 -24.56 4.94 7.06
C THR A 473 -23.73 3.94 7.87
N PRO A 474 -24.34 2.86 8.43
CA PRO A 474 -23.59 1.78 9.09
C PRO A 474 -22.62 1.03 8.17
N VAL A 475 -22.83 1.12 6.85
CA VAL A 475 -22.02 0.46 5.81
C VAL A 475 -21.00 1.42 5.18
N ALA A 476 -20.73 2.54 5.84
CA ALA A 476 -19.78 3.55 5.38
C ALA A 476 -18.35 3.00 5.33
N TRP A 477 -17.65 3.32 4.24
CA TRP A 477 -16.21 3.12 4.10
C TRP A 477 -15.57 4.43 3.65
N THR A 478 -14.35 4.69 4.12
CA THR A 478 -13.54 5.82 3.70
C THR A 478 -12.17 5.31 3.28
N SER A 479 -11.62 5.90 2.23
CA SER A 479 -10.25 5.61 1.87
C SER A 479 -9.26 6.35 2.77
N VAL A 480 -8.25 5.62 3.20
CA VAL A 480 -7.14 6.11 4.01
C VAL A 480 -6.00 6.64 3.12
N MET A 481 -6.19 6.77 1.79
CA MET A 481 -5.17 7.30 0.88
C MET A 481 -5.71 8.27 -0.18
N GLY A 482 -4.99 9.37 -0.41
CA GLY A 482 -5.32 10.39 -1.43
C GLY A 482 -5.10 9.96 -2.88
N ASP A 483 -4.55 8.76 -3.12
CA ASP A 483 -4.29 8.17 -4.44
C ASP A 483 -5.30 7.08 -4.85
N THR A 484 -6.38 6.90 -4.09
CA THR A 484 -7.47 5.94 -4.37
C THR A 484 -7.98 5.98 -5.80
N ILE A 485 -8.29 7.19 -6.31
CA ILE A 485 -8.80 7.36 -7.67
C ILE A 485 -7.74 7.01 -8.73
N PRO A 486 -6.48 7.49 -8.64
CA PRO A 486 -5.37 6.97 -9.43
C PRO A 486 -5.23 5.44 -9.41
N TYR A 487 -5.31 4.81 -8.24
CA TYR A 487 -5.18 3.35 -8.12
C TYR A 487 -6.33 2.60 -8.80
N ILE A 488 -7.58 3.05 -8.62
CA ILE A 488 -8.75 2.51 -9.33
C ILE A 488 -8.56 2.65 -10.85
N LEU A 489 -8.06 3.78 -11.34
CA LEU A 489 -7.77 3.97 -12.77
C LEU A 489 -6.67 3.04 -13.29
N GLN A 490 -5.67 2.71 -12.46
CA GLN A 490 -4.66 1.69 -12.76
C GLN A 490 -5.29 0.29 -12.88
N LEU A 491 -6.15 -0.10 -11.93
CA LEU A 491 -6.90 -1.36 -11.97
C LEU A 491 -7.84 -1.45 -13.19
N MET A 492 -8.59 -0.39 -13.50
CA MET A 492 -9.41 -0.33 -14.73
C MET A 492 -8.56 -0.57 -15.99
N ALA A 493 -7.37 0.04 -16.04
CA ALA A 493 -6.44 -0.15 -17.16
C ALA A 493 -5.80 -1.55 -17.20
N GLN A 494 -5.74 -2.28 -16.09
CA GLN A 494 -5.31 -3.69 -16.05
C GLN A 494 -6.45 -4.62 -16.49
N ASN A 495 -7.68 -4.39 -16.03
CA ASN A 495 -8.84 -5.21 -16.39
C ASN A 495 -9.20 -5.06 -17.88
N GLU A 496 -9.03 -3.85 -18.44
CA GLU A 496 -9.11 -3.61 -19.90
C GLU A 496 -8.00 -4.32 -20.69
N ARG A 497 -6.84 -4.64 -20.10
CA ARG A 497 -5.76 -5.42 -20.75
C ARG A 497 -5.95 -6.93 -20.66
N ASN A 498 -6.69 -7.42 -19.66
CA ASN A 498 -6.92 -8.86 -19.45
C ASN A 498 -8.13 -9.40 -20.23
N GLN A 499 -8.92 -8.52 -20.86
CA GLN A 499 -10.11 -8.86 -21.64
C GLN A 499 -9.92 -8.73 -23.17
N ASN A 500 -8.72 -8.33 -23.62
CA ASN A 500 -8.32 -8.20 -25.04
C ASN A 500 -7.07 -9.03 -25.32
#